data_AF-A0A8G0KU35-F1
#
_entry.id   AF-A0A8G0KU35-F1
#
_cell.length_a   1.000
_cell.length_b   1.000
_cell.length_c   1.000
_cell.angle_alpha   90.00
_cell.angle_beta   90.00
_cell.angle_gamma   90.00
#
_symmetry.space_group_name_H-M   'P 1'
#
loop_
_entity.id
_entity.type
_entity.pdbx_description
1 polymer ?
#
loop_
_entity_poly.entity_id
_entity_poly.type
_entity_poly.pdbx_seq_one_letter_code
_entity_poly.pdbx_strand_id
1 'polypeptide(L)'
;MYQAVIKQVTFLNQYQRQIVKSPSFGGVGEALITEIEDIEQATEVLFESIILKVDELDGSLRQFFERLKKHVKNENQEFILRDIRQDLGISKTQIFRYIQTLLELEYIKQVGGFANKGIKYKISYWDNYQKLRAEIKDYLMNQIESLKNK
;
A
#
# COMPACT_ATOMS: atom_id res chain seq x y z
N MET A 1 6.72 -15.15 3.63
CA MET A 1 6.51 -13.98 4.52
C MET A 1 5.23 -14.12 5.32
N TYR A 2 4.05 -14.21 4.69
CA TYR A 2 2.74 -14.26 5.37
C TYR A 2 2.61 -15.37 6.44
N GLN A 3 2.88 -16.64 6.10
CA GLN A 3 2.86 -17.75 7.07
C GLN A 3 3.86 -17.58 8.23
N ALA A 4 4.98 -16.89 8.01
CA ALA A 4 5.96 -16.67 9.07
C ALA A 4 5.42 -15.68 10.12
N VAL A 5 4.69 -14.65 9.68
CA VAL A 5 4.04 -13.71 10.60
C VAL A 5 2.91 -14.39 11.36
N ILE A 6 2.10 -15.23 10.71
CA ILE A 6 1.09 -16.03 11.41
C ILE A 6 1.73 -16.85 12.52
N LYS A 7 2.83 -17.57 12.23
CA LYS A 7 3.56 -18.34 13.26
C LYS A 7 4.10 -17.46 14.39
N GLN A 8 4.57 -16.26 14.11
CA GLN A 8 5.02 -15.31 15.13
C GLN A 8 3.86 -14.84 16.01
N VAL A 9 2.71 -14.52 15.42
CA VAL A 9 1.49 -14.15 16.16
C VAL A 9 1.03 -15.31 17.04
N THR A 10 0.96 -16.54 16.49
CA THR A 10 0.64 -17.74 17.27
C THR A 10 1.62 -17.94 18.43
N PHE A 11 2.92 -17.70 18.21
CA PHE A 11 3.92 -17.79 19.25
C PHE A 11 3.76 -16.70 20.33
N LEU A 12 3.42 -15.47 19.96
CA LEU A 12 3.12 -14.41 20.93
C LEU A 12 1.87 -14.76 21.77
N ASN A 13 0.87 -15.38 21.15
CA ASN A 13 -0.36 -15.84 21.80
C ASN A 13 -0.23 -17.22 22.46
N GLN A 14 0.98 -17.80 22.58
CA GLN A 14 1.21 -19.19 22.99
C GLN A 14 0.52 -19.61 24.30
N TYR A 15 0.34 -18.70 25.25
CA TYR A 15 -0.34 -18.98 26.52
C TYR A 15 -1.85 -19.19 26.38
N GLN A 16 -2.44 -18.82 25.24
CA GLN A 16 -3.85 -18.96 24.90
C GLN A 16 -4.08 -20.06 23.86
N ARG A 17 -3.03 -20.73 23.38
CA ARG A 17 -3.11 -21.69 22.28
C ARG A 17 -2.94 -23.12 22.78
N GLN A 18 -3.58 -24.05 22.07
CA GLN A 18 -3.42 -25.47 22.34
C GLN A 18 -1.99 -25.93 22.00
N ILE A 19 -1.38 -26.65 22.94
CA ILE A 19 -0.10 -27.32 22.74
C ILE A 19 -0.35 -28.81 22.51
N VAL A 20 0.21 -29.35 21.43
CA VAL A 20 0.13 -30.78 21.09
C VAL A 20 1.51 -31.40 21.00
N LYS A 21 1.62 -32.69 21.34
CA LYS A 21 2.86 -33.44 21.08
C LYS A 21 2.96 -33.74 19.59
N SER A 22 4.07 -33.36 18.98
CA SER A 22 4.36 -33.58 17.57
C SER A 22 5.65 -34.39 17.41
N PRO A 23 5.68 -35.41 16.55
CA PRO A 23 6.90 -36.14 16.21
C PRO A 23 7.86 -35.36 15.29
N SER A 24 7.56 -34.10 14.99
CA SER A 24 8.33 -33.27 14.07
C SER A 24 9.60 -32.72 14.73
N PHE A 25 10.72 -32.74 14.01
CA PHE A 25 12.10 -32.35 14.43
C PHE A 25 12.91 -33.41 15.19
N GLY A 26 12.82 -34.69 14.82
CA GLY A 26 13.78 -35.72 15.28
C GLY A 26 13.61 -36.15 16.75
N GLY A 27 12.49 -35.80 17.38
CA GLY A 27 12.09 -36.16 18.73
C GLY A 27 10.61 -35.83 18.98
N VAL A 28 10.08 -36.18 20.17
CA VAL A 28 8.71 -35.80 20.60
C VAL A 28 8.75 -34.35 21.11
N GLY A 29 8.53 -33.39 20.22
CA GLY A 29 8.45 -31.96 20.55
C GLY A 29 7.02 -31.53 20.88
N GLU A 30 6.88 -30.32 21.43
CA GLU A 30 5.60 -29.62 21.57
C GLU A 30 5.37 -28.70 20.36
N ALA A 31 4.14 -28.65 19.86
CA ALA A 31 3.72 -27.78 18.78
C ALA A 31 2.51 -26.94 19.20
N LEU A 32 2.54 -25.66 18.85
CA LEU A 32 1.40 -24.76 19.02
C LEU A 32 0.45 -24.91 17.84
N ILE A 33 -0.85 -24.99 18.13
CA ILE A 33 -1.89 -24.93 17.11
C ILE A 33 -2.26 -23.47 16.88
N THR A 34 -2.08 -23.02 15.64
CA THR A 34 -2.57 -21.72 15.17
C THR A 34 -4.09 -21.72 15.15
N GLU A 35 -4.69 -20.67 15.71
CA GLU A 35 -6.13 -20.44 15.64
C GLU A 35 -6.46 -19.34 14.62
N ILE A 36 -7.74 -19.20 14.27
CA ILE A 36 -8.16 -18.26 13.22
C ILE A 36 -7.87 -16.80 13.63
N GLU A 37 -7.96 -16.50 14.92
CA GLU A 37 -7.64 -15.19 15.50
C GLU A 37 -6.20 -14.78 15.22
N ASP A 38 -5.26 -15.73 15.14
CA ASP A 38 -3.87 -15.43 14.78
C ASP A 38 -3.74 -15.02 13.31
N ILE A 39 -4.54 -15.64 12.44
CA ILE A 39 -4.60 -15.31 11.01
C ILE A 39 -5.20 -13.91 10.82
N GLU A 40 -6.25 -13.58 11.57
CA GLU A 40 -6.86 -12.23 11.57
C GLU A 40 -5.86 -11.17 11.99
N GLN A 41 -5.20 -11.37 13.13
CA GLN A 41 -4.20 -10.44 13.65
C GLN A 41 -3.01 -10.29 12.70
N ALA A 42 -2.48 -11.40 12.17
CA ALA A 42 -1.38 -11.36 11.21
C ALA A 42 -1.77 -10.64 9.91
N THR A 43 -3.01 -10.79 9.46
CA THR A 43 -3.54 -10.11 8.28
C THR A 43 -3.63 -8.61 8.51
N GLU A 44 -4.17 -8.17 9.65
CA GLU A 44 -4.27 -6.75 9.98
C GLU A 44 -2.87 -6.11 10.09
N VAL A 45 -1.92 -6.79 10.74
CA VAL A 45 -0.52 -6.32 10.86
C VAL A 45 0.16 -6.21 9.50
N LEU A 46 -0.05 -7.18 8.62
CA LEU A 46 0.56 -7.21 7.29
C LEU A 46 -0.16 -6.30 6.28
N PHE A 47 -1.35 -5.81 6.59
CA PHE A 47 -2.20 -5.15 5.63
C PHE A 47 -1.50 -3.97 4.94
N GLU A 48 -0.84 -3.08 5.71
CA GLU A 48 -0.08 -1.96 5.13
C GLU A 48 1.04 -2.42 4.21
N SER A 49 1.74 -3.50 4.57
CA SER A 49 2.82 -4.05 3.76
C SER A 49 2.31 -4.68 2.47
N ILE A 50 1.13 -5.32 2.53
CA ILE A 50 0.45 -5.85 1.35
C ILE A 50 0.07 -4.71 0.42
N ILE A 51 -0.54 -3.65 0.95
CA ILE A 51 -0.93 -2.48 0.16
C ILE A 51 0.30 -1.83 -0.50
N LEU A 52 1.38 -1.59 0.26
CA LEU A 52 2.63 -1.04 -0.30
C LEU A 52 3.24 -1.91 -1.39
N LYS A 53 2.96 -3.22 -1.39
CA LYS A 53 3.49 -4.16 -2.37
C LYS A 53 2.63 -4.30 -3.61
N VAL A 54 1.31 -4.15 -3.47
CA VAL A 54 0.33 -4.20 -4.57
C VAL A 54 0.30 -2.87 -5.31
N ASP A 55 0.50 -1.77 -4.59
CA ASP A 55 0.58 -0.45 -5.17
C ASP A 55 1.79 -0.31 -6.11
N GLU A 56 1.57 0.29 -7.28
CA GLU A 56 2.62 0.60 -8.23
C GLU A 56 3.39 1.88 -7.86
N LEU A 57 2.78 2.76 -7.07
CA LEU A 57 3.45 3.93 -6.52
C LEU A 57 4.11 3.57 -5.19
N ASP A 58 5.40 3.85 -5.04
CA ASP A 58 6.05 3.74 -3.74
C ASP A 58 5.40 4.71 -2.73
N GLY A 59 5.52 4.43 -1.43
CA GLY A 59 4.80 5.19 -0.41
C GLY A 59 5.03 6.71 -0.46
N SER A 60 6.23 7.16 -0.84
CA SER A 60 6.52 8.60 -0.94
C SER A 60 5.89 9.23 -2.19
N LEU A 61 5.92 8.51 -3.32
CA LEU A 61 5.29 8.91 -4.57
C LEU A 61 3.76 8.90 -4.44
N ARG A 62 3.19 7.89 -3.79
CA ARG A 62 1.77 7.78 -3.43
C ARG A 62 1.31 8.99 -2.62
N GLN A 63 2.03 9.31 -1.55
CA GLN A 63 1.72 10.49 -0.72
C GLN A 63 1.79 11.79 -1.52
N PHE A 64 2.81 11.93 -2.39
CA PHE A 64 2.91 13.07 -3.29
C PHE A 64 1.72 13.15 -4.25
N PHE A 65 1.33 12.03 -4.86
CA PHE A 65 0.24 11.99 -5.83
C PHE A 65 -1.12 12.33 -5.19
N GLU A 66 -1.40 11.85 -3.98
CA GLU A 66 -2.62 12.25 -3.24
C GLU A 66 -2.62 13.75 -2.91
N ARG A 67 -1.48 14.34 -2.57
CA ARG A 67 -1.37 15.79 -2.37
C ARG A 67 -1.54 16.57 -3.68
N LEU A 68 -1.01 16.04 -4.78
CA LEU A 68 -1.19 16.61 -6.11
C LEU A 68 -2.67 16.60 -6.53
N LYS A 69 -3.40 15.49 -6.33
CA LYS A 69 -4.85 15.39 -6.57
C LYS A 69 -5.66 16.36 -5.70
N LYS A 70 -5.20 16.69 -4.49
CA LYS A 70 -5.85 17.72 -3.66
C LYS A 70 -5.63 19.13 -4.20
N HIS A 71 -4.47 19.40 -4.77
CA HIS A 71 -4.14 20.70 -5.37
C HIS A 71 -4.87 20.91 -6.71
N VAL A 72 -4.75 19.91 -7.59
CA VAL A 72 -5.41 19.85 -8.90
C VAL A 72 -6.80 19.33 -8.63
N LYS A 73 -7.80 20.20 -8.40
CA LYS A 73 -9.11 19.78 -7.87
C LYS A 73 -9.89 18.86 -8.82
N ASN A 74 -9.63 18.96 -10.11
CA ASN A 74 -10.35 18.27 -11.18
C ASN A 74 -9.36 17.67 -12.18
N GLU A 75 -9.72 16.54 -12.80
CA GLU A 75 -8.92 15.88 -13.85
C GLU A 75 -8.49 16.82 -14.97
N ASN A 76 -9.36 17.76 -15.35
CA ASN A 76 -9.12 18.70 -16.45
C ASN A 76 -8.20 19.88 -16.11
N GLN A 77 -7.82 20.05 -14.85
CA GLN A 77 -7.01 21.19 -14.44
C GLN A 77 -5.53 20.95 -14.79
N GLU A 78 -4.95 21.92 -15.50
CA GLU A 78 -3.52 21.94 -15.78
C GLU A 78 -2.74 22.51 -14.59
N PHE A 79 -1.52 22.04 -14.39
CA PHE A 79 -0.61 22.56 -13.36
C PHE A 79 0.81 22.72 -13.89
N ILE A 80 1.59 23.57 -13.21
CA ILE A 80 3.01 23.79 -13.48
C ILE A 80 3.80 23.44 -12.23
N LEU A 81 5.01 22.89 -12.40
CA LEU A 81 5.84 22.43 -11.27
C LEU A 81 6.15 23.53 -10.26
N ARG A 82 6.27 24.79 -10.69
CA ARG A 82 6.58 25.91 -9.79
C ARG A 82 5.53 26.06 -8.70
N ASP A 83 4.27 25.97 -9.07
CA ASP A 83 3.13 26.20 -8.18
C ASP A 83 3.00 25.03 -7.19
N ILE A 84 3.06 23.80 -7.70
CA ILE A 84 3.08 22.59 -6.88
C ILE A 84 4.25 22.59 -5.89
N ARG A 85 5.42 23.07 -6.33
CA ARG A 85 6.60 23.14 -5.46
C ARG A 85 6.41 24.10 -4.31
N GLN A 86 5.83 25.27 -4.58
CA GLN A 86 5.56 26.30 -3.56
C GLN A 86 4.48 25.84 -2.58
N ASP A 87 3.40 25.25 -3.08
CA ASP A 87 2.29 24.77 -2.27
C ASP A 87 2.68 23.58 -1.40
N LEU A 88 3.42 22.62 -1.96
CA LEU A 88 3.78 21.39 -1.24
C LEU A 88 5.08 21.50 -0.42
N GLY A 89 5.84 22.58 -0.56
CA GLY A 89 7.11 22.79 0.15
C GLY A 89 8.21 21.79 -0.25
N ILE A 90 8.20 21.31 -1.49
CA ILE A 90 9.11 20.25 -1.98
C ILE A 90 10.33 20.88 -2.66
N SER A 91 11.50 20.24 -2.61
CA SER A 91 12.68 20.75 -3.32
C SER A 91 12.54 20.59 -4.85
N LYS A 92 13.28 21.41 -5.62
CA LYS A 92 13.28 21.32 -7.10
C LYS A 92 13.66 19.92 -7.60
N THR A 93 14.67 19.30 -7.00
CA THR A 93 15.13 17.96 -7.38
C THR A 93 14.09 16.90 -7.04
N GLN A 94 13.47 16.98 -5.86
CA GLN A 94 12.49 16.00 -5.43
C GLN A 94 11.23 16.02 -6.29
N ILE A 95 10.67 17.21 -6.56
CA ILE A 95 9.48 17.32 -7.40
C ILE A 95 9.77 16.84 -8.82
N PHE A 96 10.97 17.12 -9.35
CA PHE A 96 11.35 16.65 -10.68
C PHE A 96 11.37 15.12 -10.74
N ARG A 97 11.95 14.44 -9.74
CA ARG A 97 11.92 12.97 -9.65
C ARG A 97 10.49 12.43 -9.64
N TYR A 98 9.64 12.94 -8.75
CA TYR A 98 8.24 12.49 -8.68
C TYR A 98 7.47 12.71 -9.98
N ILE A 99 7.63 13.87 -10.62
CA ILE A 99 6.97 14.15 -11.90
C ILE A 99 7.47 13.21 -13.00
N GLN A 100 8.78 12.93 -13.08
CA GLN A 100 9.30 11.97 -14.06
C GLN A 100 8.73 10.57 -13.84
N THR A 101 8.74 10.07 -12.61
CA THR A 101 8.15 8.74 -12.32
C THR A 101 6.66 8.69 -12.64
N LEU A 102 5.88 9.73 -12.33
CA LEU A 102 4.46 9.77 -12.70
C LEU A 102 4.23 9.87 -14.22
N LEU A 103 5.15 10.46 -14.99
CA LEU A 103 5.08 10.47 -16.45
C LEU A 103 5.38 9.08 -17.01
N GLU A 104 6.42 8.40 -16.49
CA GLU A 104 6.81 7.04 -16.87
C GLU A 104 5.71 6.03 -16.59
N LEU A 105 4.98 6.19 -15.48
CA LEU A 105 3.83 5.37 -15.10
C LEU A 105 2.52 5.85 -15.76
N GLU A 106 2.57 6.85 -16.63
CA GLU A 106 1.41 7.42 -17.34
C GLU A 106 0.30 8.00 -16.44
N TYR A 107 0.59 8.24 -15.16
CA TYR A 107 -0.32 8.90 -14.21
C TYR A 107 -0.61 10.34 -14.59
N ILE A 108 0.38 11.01 -15.19
CA ILE A 108 0.27 12.38 -15.68
C ILE A 108 0.78 12.46 -17.12
N LYS A 109 0.42 13.53 -17.83
CA LYS A 109 0.98 13.84 -19.15
C LYS A 109 1.34 15.31 -19.27
N GLN A 110 2.32 15.58 -20.13
CA GLN A 110 2.60 16.94 -20.58
C GLN A 110 1.55 17.35 -21.61
N VAL A 111 0.88 18.49 -21.37
CA VAL A 111 -0.17 19.01 -22.26
C VAL A 111 0.28 20.25 -23.04
N GLY A 112 1.43 20.82 -22.70
CA GLY A 112 2.02 21.93 -23.44
C GLY A 112 2.99 22.74 -22.59
N GLY A 113 3.11 24.01 -22.94
CA GLY A 113 4.05 24.93 -22.31
C GLY A 113 5.39 25.01 -23.05
N PHE A 114 6.18 26.01 -22.68
CA PHE A 114 7.47 26.30 -23.29
C PHE A 114 8.54 26.36 -22.20
N ALA A 115 9.78 25.99 -22.53
CA ALA A 115 10.87 25.96 -21.56
C ALA A 115 11.06 27.29 -20.80
N ASN A 116 10.79 28.42 -21.44
CA ASN A 116 10.88 29.76 -20.86
C ASN A 116 9.67 30.18 -19.99
N LYS A 117 8.50 29.56 -20.19
CA LYS A 117 7.25 29.89 -19.48
C LYS A 117 6.83 28.83 -18.45
N GLY A 118 7.46 27.67 -18.50
CA GLY A 118 7.08 26.50 -17.72
C GLY A 118 6.30 25.49 -18.56
N ILE A 119 6.58 24.22 -18.29
CA ILE A 119 5.87 23.09 -18.88
C ILE A 119 4.59 22.86 -18.09
N LYS A 120 3.50 22.62 -18.81
CA LYS A 120 2.17 22.33 -18.25
C LYS A 120 1.90 20.84 -18.26
N TYR A 121 1.37 20.35 -17.16
CA TYR A 121 1.03 18.96 -16.94
C TYR A 121 -0.45 18.83 -16.57
N LYS A 122 -0.99 17.64 -16.78
CA LYS A 122 -2.36 17.26 -16.42
C LYS A 122 -2.35 15.83 -15.90
N ILE A 123 -3.22 15.52 -14.95
CA ILE A 123 -3.42 14.14 -14.48
C ILE A 123 -4.16 13.36 -15.57
N SER A 124 -3.59 12.23 -15.99
CA SER A 124 -4.15 11.35 -17.02
C SER A 124 -4.93 10.20 -16.41
N TYR A 125 -4.44 9.64 -15.30
CA TYR A 125 -5.06 8.52 -14.62
C TYR A 125 -5.39 8.93 -13.17
N TRP A 126 -6.69 8.98 -12.86
CA TRP A 126 -7.18 9.35 -11.55
C TRP A 126 -7.56 8.11 -10.76
N ASP A 127 -6.56 7.51 -10.15
CA ASP A 127 -6.79 6.29 -9.39
C ASP A 127 -7.57 6.53 -8.09
N ASN A 128 -8.14 5.44 -7.58
CA ASN A 128 -8.86 5.42 -6.32
C ASN A 128 -8.19 4.47 -5.33
N TYR A 129 -7.12 4.95 -4.72
CA TYR A 129 -6.34 4.21 -3.72
C TYR A 129 -7.19 3.75 -2.52
N GLN A 130 -8.15 4.58 -2.08
CA GLN A 130 -9.06 4.23 -0.97
C GLN A 130 -9.95 3.04 -1.33
N LYS A 131 -10.51 3.04 -2.55
CA LYS A 131 -11.33 1.94 -3.04
C LYS A 131 -10.52 0.65 -3.19
N LEU A 132 -9.32 0.72 -3.80
CA LEU A 132 -8.42 -0.43 -3.92
C LEU A 132 -8.11 -1.04 -2.55
N ARG A 133 -7.80 -0.18 -1.57
CA ARG A 133 -7.52 -0.60 -0.20
C ARG A 133 -8.73 -1.29 0.45
N ALA A 134 -9.93 -0.74 0.28
CA ALA A 134 -11.16 -1.34 0.78
C ALA A 134 -11.40 -2.73 0.14
N GLU A 135 -11.29 -2.84 -1.19
CA GLU A 135 -11.50 -4.10 -1.90
C GLU A 135 -10.52 -5.19 -1.47
N ILE A 136 -9.24 -4.86 -1.26
CA ILE A 136 -8.25 -5.82 -0.76
C ILE A 136 -8.57 -6.23 0.68
N LYS A 137 -8.98 -5.28 1.54
CA LYS A 137 -9.35 -5.59 2.92
C LYS A 137 -10.55 -6.53 2.97
N ASP A 138 -11.61 -6.20 2.23
CA ASP A 138 -12.83 -6.99 2.17
C ASP A 138 -12.54 -8.39 1.63
N TYR A 139 -11.74 -8.51 0.58
CA TYR A 139 -11.34 -9.80 0.02
C TYR A 139 -10.64 -10.68 1.06
N LEU A 140 -9.66 -10.14 1.80
CA LEU A 140 -8.93 -10.88 2.82
C LEU A 140 -9.83 -11.28 3.99
N MET A 141 -10.69 -10.37 4.46
CA MET A 141 -11.59 -10.65 5.59
C MET A 141 -12.66 -11.69 5.23
N ASN A 142 -13.22 -11.63 4.02
CA ASN A 142 -14.16 -12.64 3.53
C ASN A 142 -13.52 -14.03 3.44
N GLN A 143 -12.24 -14.12 3.05
CA GLN A 143 -11.52 -15.39 3.06
C GLN A 143 -11.39 -15.95 4.47
N ILE A 144 -11.06 -15.11 5.46
CA ILE A 144 -10.93 -15.55 6.85
C ILE A 144 -12.30 -15.97 7.43
N GLU A 145 -13.36 -15.23 7.14
CA GLU A 145 -14.72 -15.59 7.53
C GLU A 145 -15.14 -16.96 6.94
N SER A 146 -14.75 -17.23 5.69
CA SER A 146 -15.00 -18.54 5.08
C SER A 146 -14.27 -19.69 5.77
N LEU A 147 -13.11 -19.42 6.40
CA LEU A 147 -12.36 -20.40 7.19
C LEU A 147 -13.00 -20.63 8.57
N LYS A 148 -13.69 -19.63 9.14
CA LYS A 148 -14.44 -19.78 10.40
C LYS A 148 -15.66 -20.69 10.26
N ASN A 149 -16.26 -20.71 9.07
CA ASN A 149 -17.46 -21.49 8.78
C ASN A 149 -17.18 -22.91 8.26
N LYS A 150 -15.92 -23.35 8.24
CA LYS A 150 -15.49 -24.71 7.87
C LYS A 150 -15.10 -25.51 9.10
#